data_AF-A0A916X963-F1
#
_entry.id   AF-A0A916X963-F1
#
_cell.length_a   1.000
_cell.length_b   1.000
_cell.length_c   1.000
_cell.angle_alpha   90.00
_cell.angle_beta   90.00
_cell.angle_gamma   90.00
#
_symmetry.space_group_name_H-M   'P 1'
#
loop_
_entity.id
_entity.type
_entity.pdbx_description
1 polymer ?
#
loop_
_entity_poly.entity_id
_entity_poly.type
_entity_poly.pdbx_seq_one_letter_code
_entity_poly.pdbx_strand_id
1 'polypeptide(L)' 'MKKTLGLGITVLGLLIIAGGFIFTASNHRSIFDSASSLNAAAGLVYGGFIVFGIGLILFATTIEFAGTKARRSR' A
#
# COMPACT_ATOMS: atom_id res chain seq x y z
N MET A 1 4.22 -8.11 17.73
CA MET A 1 4.80 -8.63 16.47
C MET A 1 3.83 -8.51 15.29
N LYS A 2 2.61 -9.07 15.37
CA LYS A 2 1.62 -9.01 14.26
C LYS A 2 1.20 -7.57 13.87
N LYS A 3 1.04 -6.67 14.86
CA LYS A 3 0.79 -5.23 14.64
C LYS A 3 1.87 -4.56 13.76
N THR A 4 3.13 -4.76 14.14
CA THR A 4 4.29 -4.19 13.46
C THR A 4 4.44 -4.75 12.04
N LEU A 5 4.11 -6.02 11.86
CA LEU A 5 4.10 -6.68 10.55
C LEU A 5 3.03 -6.09 9.62
N GLY A 6 1.78 -5.98 10.10
CA GLY A 6 0.69 -5.36 9.32
C GLY A 6 1.02 -3.93 8.92
N LEU A 7 1.46 -3.11 9.90
CA LEU A 7 1.89 -1.73 9.65
C LEU A 7 3.04 -1.67 8.62
N GLY A 8 4.03 -2.56 8.74
CA GLY A 8 5.16 -2.63 7.82
C GLY A 8 4.72 -2.92 6.38
N ILE A 9 3.81 -3.87 6.19
CA ILE A 9 3.27 -4.21 4.86
C ILE A 9 2.46 -3.04 4.29
N THR A 10 1.66 -2.34 5.11
CA THR A 10 0.93 -1.15 4.69
C THR A 10 1.87 -0.05 4.20
N VAL A 11 2.93 0.23 4.96
CA VAL A 11 3.94 1.25 4.58
C VAL A 11 4.65 0.84 3.30
N LEU A 12 4.98 -0.44 3.13
CA LEU A 12 5.62 -0.95 1.92
C LEU A 12 4.74 -0.73 0.68
N GLY A 13 3.43 -1.02 0.78
CA GLY A 13 2.47 -0.75 -0.28
C GLY A 13 2.39 0.74 -0.64
N LEU A 14 2.37 1.62 0.37
CA LEU A 14 2.40 3.07 0.18
C LEU A 14 3.65 3.54 -0.55
N LEU A 15 4.82 3.00 -0.21
CA LEU A 15 6.09 3.33 -0.87
C LEU A 15 6.11 2.90 -2.33
N ILE A 16 5.56 1.72 -2.66
CA ILE A 16 5.45 1.25 -4.04
C ILE A 16 4.54 2.18 -4.86
N ILE A 17 3.38 2.56 -4.30
CA ILE A 17 2.44 3.49 -4.96
C ILE A 17 3.11 4.84 -5.17
N ALA A 18 3.68 5.43 -4.12
CA ALA A 18 4.33 6.75 -4.18
C ALA A 18 5.50 6.76 -5.17
N GLY A 19 6.37 5.75 -5.12
CA GLY A 19 7.46 5.58 -6.08
C GLY A 19 6.93 5.45 -7.51
N GLY A 20 5.90 4.63 -7.70
CA GLY A 20 5.24 4.47 -9.00
C GLY A 20 4.77 5.80 -9.58
N PHE A 21 4.07 6.64 -8.81
CA PHE A 21 3.63 7.96 -9.30
C PHE A 21 4.78 8.94 -9.55
N ILE A 22 5.77 9.02 -8.66
CA ILE A 22 6.91 9.95 -8.79
C ILE A 22 7.77 9.58 -10.00
N PHE A 23 8.15 8.31 -10.13
CA PHE A 23 9.03 7.86 -11.21
C PHE A 23 8.30 7.76 -12.55
N THR A 24 7.02 7.36 -12.60
CA THR A 24 6.27 7.26 -13.86
C THR A 24 5.98 8.65 -14.45
N ALA A 25 5.59 9.63 -13.63
CA ALA A 25 5.36 11.00 -14.10
C ALA A 25 6.62 11.64 -14.71
N SER A 26 7.80 11.22 -14.24
CA SER A 26 9.09 11.71 -14.71
C SER A 26 9.50 11.16 -16.08
N ASN A 27 9.11 9.92 -16.40
CA ASN A 27 9.56 9.20 -17.61
C ASN A 27 8.63 9.37 -18.82
N HIS A 28 7.35 9.72 -18.59
CA HIS A 28 6.34 9.86 -19.65
C HIS A 28 6.61 11.02 -20.65
N ARG A 29 7.63 11.85 -20.38
CA ARG A 29 8.07 12.97 -21.23
C ARG A 29 9.12 12.59 -22.28
N SER A 30 9.58 11.34 -22.31
CA SER A 30 10.58 10.88 -23.27
C SER A 30 9.91 10.29 -24.52
N ILE A 31 10.41 10.66 -25.71
CA ILE A 31 9.93 10.17 -27.02
C ILE A 31 10.17 8.65 -27.19
N PHE A 32 10.96 8.04 -26.30
CA PHE A 32 11.29 6.61 -26.30
C PHE A 32 10.41 5.77 -25.37
N ASP A 33 9.41 6.36 -24.71
CA ASP A 33 8.59 5.59 -23.78
C ASP A 33 7.66 4.65 -24.57
N SER A 34 7.93 3.35 -24.44
CA SER A 34 7.19 2.32 -25.16
C SER A 34 5.92 1.95 -24.40
N ALA A 35 4.86 1.52 -25.09
CA ALA A 35 3.63 1.10 -24.41
C ALA A 35 3.85 0.01 -23.34
N SER A 36 4.92 -0.78 -23.46
CA SER A 36 5.30 -1.80 -22.49
C SER A 36 5.86 -1.22 -21.18
N SER A 37 6.62 -0.13 -21.19
CA SER A 37 7.13 0.51 -19.96
C SER A 37 5.99 1.15 -19.16
N LEU A 38 5.03 1.79 -19.85
CA LEU A 38 3.83 2.33 -19.22
C LEU A 38 2.98 1.24 -18.56
N ASN A 39 2.76 0.11 -19.24
CA ASN A 39 2.01 -1.02 -18.71
C ASN A 39 2.72 -1.68 -17.51
N ALA A 40 4.05 -1.79 -17.55
CA ALA A 40 4.84 -2.31 -16.43
C ALA A 40 4.75 -1.40 -15.19
N ALA A 41 4.82 -0.08 -15.39
CA ALA A 41 4.67 0.90 -14.33
C ALA A 41 3.26 0.88 -13.72
N ALA A 42 2.22 0.80 -14.56
CA ALA A 42 0.84 0.64 -14.10
C ALA A 42 0.67 -0.65 -13.28
N GLY A 43 1.24 -1.77 -13.75
CA GLY A 43 1.23 -3.04 -13.03
C GLY A 43 1.87 -2.96 -11.64
N LEU A 44 3.00 -2.25 -11.52
CA LEU A 44 3.65 -1.99 -10.23
C LEU A 44 2.76 -1.18 -9.29
N VAL A 45 2.11 -0.12 -9.79
CA VAL A 45 1.21 0.72 -9.00
C VAL A 45 -0.01 -0.08 -8.52
N TYR A 46 -0.66 -0.84 -9.40
CA TYR A 46 -1.78 -1.70 -9.03
C TYR A 46 -1.37 -2.81 -8.04
N GLY A 47 -0.20 -3.41 -8.23
CA GLY A 47 0.40 -4.33 -7.25
C GLY A 47 0.62 -3.67 -5.89
N GLY A 48 1.08 -2.41 -5.88
CA GLY A 48 1.24 -1.60 -4.68
C GLY A 48 -0.08 -1.40 -3.91
N PHE A 49 -1.19 -1.13 -4.62
CA PHE A 49 -2.52 -1.02 -4.00
C PHE A 49 -2.98 -2.33 -3.34
N ILE A 50 -2.69 -3.48 -3.95
CA ILE A 50 -3.01 -4.80 -3.38
C ILE A 50 -2.21 -5.01 -2.09
N VAL A 51 -0.89 -4.77 -2.13
CA VAL A 51 -0.01 -4.90 -0.95
C VAL A 51 -0.45 -3.96 0.17
N PHE A 52 -0.77 -2.71 -0.16
CA PHE A 52 -1.30 -1.74 0.79
C PHE A 52 -2.60 -2.23 1.45
N GLY A 53 -3.56 -2.70 0.65
CA GLY A 53 -4.85 -3.21 1.14
C GLY A 53 -4.70 -4.41 2.07
N ILE A 54 -3.86 -5.39 1.71
CA ILE A 54 -3.57 -6.56 2.55
C ILE A 54 -2.93 -6.12 3.88
N GLY A 55 -1.92 -5.25 3.82
CA GLY A 55 -1.28 -4.71 5.01
C GLY A 55 -2.27 -4.01 5.93
N LEU A 56 -3.15 -3.17 5.36
CA LEU A 56 -4.18 -2.44 6.11
C LEU A 56 -5.13 -3.40 6.82
N ILE A 57 -5.61 -4.46 6.15
CA ILE A 57 -6.48 -5.49 6.75
C ILE A 57 -5.76 -6.21 7.90
N LEU A 58 -4.52 -6.64 7.68
CA LEU A 58 -3.70 -7.28 8.70
C LEU A 58 -3.44 -6.35 9.89
N PHE A 59 -3.27 -5.05 9.66
CA PHE A 59 -3.13 -4.08 10.73
C PHE A 59 -4.46 -3.85 11.47
N ALA A 60 -5.56 -3.63 10.76
CA ALA A 60 -6.88 -3.35 11.33
C ALA A 60 -7.37 -4.49 12.24
N THR A 61 -7.16 -5.74 11.83
CA THR A 61 -7.51 -6.93 12.65
C THR A 61 -6.75 -7.03 13.97
N THR A 62 -5.67 -6.27 14.14
CA THR A 62 -4.87 -6.26 15.38
C THR A 62 -5.23 -5.10 16.32
N ILE A 63 -6.09 -4.18 15.90
CA ILE A 63 -6.56 -3.07 16.73
C ILE A 63 -7.81 -3.54 17.47
N GLU A 64 -7.79 -3.52 18.80
CA GLU A 64 -9.00 -3.71 19.59
C GLU A 64 -9.95 -2.54 19.34
N PHE A 65 -11.17 -2.83 18.87
CA PHE A 65 -12.20 -1.82 18.68
C PHE A 65 -12.49 -1.13 20.01
N ALA A 66 -12.48 0.21 20.02
CA ALA A 66 -12.67 1.02 21.22
C ALA A 66 -13.95 0.69 22.03
N GLY A 67 -14.95 0.04 21.42
CA GLY A 67 -16.17 -0.43 22.07
C GLY A 67 -16.03 -1.65 22.99
N THR A 68 -14.96 -2.45 22.90
CA THR A 68 -14.81 -3.67 23.73
C THR A 68 -14.28 -3.37 25.14
N LYS A 69 -13.53 -2.29 25.33
CA LYS A 69 -13.06 -1.88 26.68
C LYS A 69 -14.19 -1.38 27.58
N ALA A 70 -15.21 -0.72 27.03
CA ALA A 70 -16.31 -0.17 27.82
C ALA A 70 -17.17 -1.25 28.49
N ARG A 71 -17.32 -2.43 27.86
CA ARG A 71 -18.21 -3.50 28.34
C ARG A 71 -17.60 -4.40 29.42
N ARG A 72 -16.28 -4.35 29.64
CA ARG A 72 -15.57 -5.20 30.62
C ARG A 72 -15.37 -4.53 31.99
N SER A 73 -15.83 -3.28 32.14
CA SER A 73 -15.71 -2.49 33.37
C SER A 73 -17.05 -2.20 34.06
N ARG A 74 -18.14 -2.81 33.59
CA ARG A 74 -19.46 -2.78 34.24
C ARG A 74 -19.85 -4.17 34.69
#